data_AF-A0A919WCW3-F1
#
_entry.id   AF-A0A919WCW3-F1
#
_cell.length_a   1.000
_cell.length_b   1.000
_cell.length_c   1.000
_cell.angle_alpha   90.00
_cell.angle_beta   90.00
_cell.angle_gamma   90.00
#
_symmetry.space_group_name_H-M   'P 1'
#
loop_
_entity.id
_entity.type
_entity.pdbx_description
1 polymer ?
#
loop_
_entity_poly.entity_id
_entity_poly.type
_entity_poly.pdbx_seq_one_letter_code
_entity_poly.pdbx_strand_id
1 'polypeptide(L)'
;MSIAIGVVVQACAIAYALFDILHKTDDGQVFTKDSDNAGIAVHAVVGEMVVPVLVLLLLIVSFFAGIPGGVKWAAITFGVLVLQIVLAYASFPVPILGVLHAINAFALAAVASLAMRQARLAGSTQASTPVPA
;
A
#
# COMPACT_ATOMS: atom_id res chain seq x y z
N MET A 1 0.47 2.22 10.16
CA MET A 1 -0.89 2.72 9.90
C MET A 1 -0.95 3.51 8.60
N SER A 2 -0.06 4.47 8.35
CA SER A 2 -0.09 5.31 7.14
C SER A 2 -0.11 4.51 5.82
N ILE A 3 0.64 3.41 5.71
CA ILE A 3 0.61 2.53 4.53
C ILE A 3 -0.79 1.93 4.31
N ALA A 4 -1.40 1.37 5.37
CA ALA A 4 -2.74 0.80 5.28
C ALA A 4 -3.80 1.87 4.94
N ILE A 5 -3.68 3.07 5.50
CA ILE A 5 -4.54 4.21 5.14
C ILE A 5 -4.35 4.57 3.65
N GLY A 6 -3.13 4.57 3.14
CA GLY A 6 -2.85 4.79 1.73
C GLY A 6 -3.52 3.75 0.81
N VAL A 7 -3.61 2.49 1.24
CA VAL A 7 -4.37 1.46 0.52
C VAL A 7 -5.88 1.75 0.54
N VAL A 8 -6.43 2.18 1.67
CA VAL A 8 -7.85 2.59 1.76
C VAL A 8 -8.14 3.76 0.83
N VAL A 9 -7.27 4.78 0.80
CA VAL A 9 -7.40 5.91 -0.12
C VAL A 9 -7.40 5.45 -1.58
N GLN A 10 -6.52 4.52 -1.95
CA GLN A 10 -6.50 3.93 -3.30
C GLN A 10 -7.79 3.18 -3.64
N ALA A 11 -8.36 2.43 -2.70
CA ALA A 11 -9.63 1.72 -2.92
C ALA A 11 -10.79 2.70 -3.12
N CYS A 12 -10.86 3.77 -2.31
CA CYS A 12 -11.82 4.84 -2.49
C CYS A 12 -11.66 5.56 -3.84
N ALA A 13 -10.42 5.81 -4.25
CA ALA A 13 -10.11 6.47 -5.52
C ALA A 13 -10.57 5.66 -6.73
N ILE A 14 -10.40 4.32 -6.71
CA ILE A 14 -10.88 3.44 -7.79
C ILE A 14 -12.41 3.34 -7.79
N ALA A 15 -13.05 3.28 -6.62
CA ALA A 15 -14.52 3.32 -6.55
C ALA A 15 -15.06 4.62 -7.17
N TYR A 16 -14.50 5.77 -6.79
CA TYR A 16 -14.84 7.06 -7.40
C TYR A 16 -14.56 7.07 -8.91
N ALA A 17 -13.40 6.58 -9.35
CA ALA A 17 -13.04 6.53 -10.76
C ALA A 17 -14.08 5.76 -11.59
N LEU A 18 -14.51 4.60 -11.11
CA LEU A 18 -15.49 3.78 -11.80
C LEU A 18 -16.84 4.49 -11.89
N PHE A 19 -17.34 5.07 -10.80
CA PHE A 19 -18.61 5.81 -10.82
C PHE A 19 -18.54 7.07 -11.71
N ASP A 20 -17.42 7.78 -11.73
CA ASP A 20 -17.20 8.93 -12.62
C ASP A 20 -17.19 8.51 -14.10
N ILE A 21 -16.54 7.38 -14.43
CA ILE A 21 -16.57 6.82 -15.80
C ILE A 21 -17.99 6.45 -16.20
N LEU A 22 -18.73 5.74 -15.33
CA LEU A 22 -20.10 5.33 -15.61
C LEU A 22 -21.01 6.55 -15.85
N HIS A 23 -20.95 7.54 -14.95
CA HIS A 23 -21.74 8.77 -15.08
C HIS A 23 -21.45 9.52 -16.39
N LYS A 24 -20.18 9.73 -16.72
CA LYS A 24 -19.78 10.40 -17.97
C LYS A 24 -20.14 9.59 -19.22
N THR A 25 -20.12 8.26 -19.13
CA THR A 25 -20.53 7.37 -20.23
C THR A 25 -22.04 7.47 -20.47
N ASP A 26 -22.84 7.55 -19.41
CA ASP A 26 -24.29 7.78 -19.52
C ASP A 26 -24.61 9.13 -20.21
N ASP A 27 -23.74 10.14 -20.02
CA ASP A 27 -23.81 11.44 -20.69
C ASP A 27 -23.22 11.43 -22.13
N GLY A 28 -22.82 10.27 -22.64
CA GLY A 28 -22.34 10.08 -24.01
C GLY A 28 -20.85 10.30 -24.23
N GLN A 29 -20.04 10.45 -23.18
CA GLN A 29 -18.58 10.52 -23.31
C GLN A 29 -17.97 9.15 -23.62
N VAL A 30 -16.88 9.15 -24.38
CA VAL A 30 -16.08 7.95 -24.68
C VAL A 30 -14.76 8.01 -23.92
N PHE A 31 -14.48 6.99 -23.11
CA PHE A 31 -13.22 6.87 -22.38
C PHE A 31 -12.12 6.28 -23.27
N THR A 32 -10.97 6.93 -23.30
CA THR A 32 -9.76 6.50 -24.01
C THR A 32 -8.55 6.58 -23.09
N LYS A 33 -7.37 6.17 -23.56
CA LYS A 33 -6.12 6.31 -22.81
C LYS A 33 -5.75 7.77 -22.45
N ASP A 34 -6.33 8.74 -23.16
CA ASP A 34 -6.06 10.17 -22.99
C ASP A 34 -7.16 10.88 -22.17
N SER A 35 -8.13 10.12 -21.65
CA SER A 35 -9.22 10.66 -20.84
C SER A 35 -8.77 10.95 -19.41
N ASP A 36 -9.08 12.16 -18.92
CA ASP A 36 -8.81 12.54 -17.54
C ASP A 36 -9.80 11.88 -16.56
N ASN A 37 -9.25 11.28 -15.51
CA ASN A 37 -10.01 10.76 -14.38
C ASN A 37 -9.26 11.03 -13.06
N ALA A 38 -9.84 11.86 -12.20
CA ALA A 38 -9.20 12.21 -10.93
C ALA A 38 -9.02 11.00 -10.00
N GLY A 39 -9.92 10.01 -10.03
CA GLY A 39 -9.79 8.79 -9.24
C GLY A 39 -8.62 7.91 -9.69
N ILE A 40 -8.45 7.73 -11.00
CA ILE A 40 -7.27 7.03 -11.56
C ILE A 40 -5.99 7.80 -11.22
N ALA A 41 -5.98 9.12 -11.36
CA ALA A 41 -4.82 9.96 -11.04
C ALA A 41 -4.42 9.85 -9.55
N VAL A 42 -5.39 9.93 -8.63
CA VAL A 42 -5.14 9.77 -7.19
C VAL A 42 -4.67 8.35 -6.88
N HIS A 43 -5.28 7.32 -7.48
CA HIS A 43 -4.87 5.94 -7.31
C HIS A 43 -3.39 5.75 -7.73
N ALA A 44 -3.01 6.25 -8.91
CA ALA A 44 -1.66 6.16 -9.43
C ALA A 44 -0.65 6.91 -8.54
N VAL A 45 -0.92 8.16 -8.17
CA VAL A 45 0.00 8.95 -7.32
C VAL A 45 0.19 8.31 -5.94
N VAL A 46 -0.89 7.85 -5.31
CA VAL A 46 -0.78 7.21 -4.00
C VAL A 46 -0.08 5.86 -4.09
N GLY A 47 -0.38 5.07 -5.13
CA GLY A 47 0.15 3.72 -5.34
C GLY A 47 1.61 3.68 -5.79
N GLU A 48 2.04 4.61 -6.64
CA GLU A 48 3.39 4.62 -7.20
C GLU A 48 4.36 5.59 -6.51
N MET A 49 3.85 6.58 -5.76
CA MET A 49 4.70 7.56 -5.07
C MET A 49 4.55 7.48 -3.56
N VAL A 50 3.36 7.75 -3.02
CA VAL A 50 3.18 7.93 -1.57
C VAL A 50 3.42 6.63 -0.79
N VAL A 51 2.76 5.54 -1.17
CA VAL A 51 2.93 4.25 -0.48
C VAL A 51 4.36 3.71 -0.62
N PRO A 52 4.99 3.71 -1.81
CA PRO A 52 6.39 3.30 -1.95
C PRO A 52 7.36 4.08 -1.10
N VAL A 53 7.23 5.41 -1.03
CA VAL A 53 8.06 6.25 -0.16
C VAL A 53 7.87 5.87 1.31
N LEU A 54 6.63 5.68 1.77
CA LEU A 54 6.37 5.28 3.16
C LEU A 54 6.94 3.90 3.51
N VAL A 55 6.84 2.93 2.60
CA VAL A 55 7.40 1.59 2.78
C VAL A 55 8.92 1.63 2.79
N LEU A 56 9.54 2.43 1.91
CA LEU A 56 10.99 2.61 1.89
C LEU A 56 11.50 3.28 3.16
N LEU A 57 10.82 4.32 3.64
CA LEU A 57 11.13 4.97 4.92
C LEU A 57 11.01 3.98 6.08
N LEU A 58 9.95 3.16 6.12
CA LEU A 58 9.82 2.09 7.12
C LEU A 58 11.01 1.14 7.08
N LEU A 59 11.43 0.69 5.89
CA LEU A 59 12.59 -0.17 5.70
C LEU A 59 13.87 0.48 6.19
N ILE A 60 14.17 1.71 5.76
CA ILE A 60 15.38 2.44 6.15
C ILE A 60 15.43 2.62 7.67
N VAL A 61 14.36 3.15 8.27
CA VAL A 61 14.31 3.40 9.73
C VAL A 61 14.42 2.10 10.52
N SER A 62 13.91 0.98 10.01
CA SER A 62 13.96 -0.30 10.72
C SER A 62 15.37 -0.81 11.01
N PHE A 63 16.37 -0.43 10.19
CA PHE A 63 17.77 -0.78 10.43
C PHE A 63 18.38 -0.07 11.63
N PHE A 64 17.88 1.12 11.96
CA PHE A 64 18.41 1.97 13.03
C PHE A 64 17.54 1.95 14.30
N ALA A 65 16.30 1.47 14.20
CA ALA A 65 15.34 1.50 15.29
C ALA A 65 15.67 0.57 16.48
N GLY A 66 16.58 -0.40 16.31
CA GLY A 66 16.96 -1.34 17.38
C GLY A 66 15.82 -2.26 17.86
N ILE A 67 14.73 -2.35 17.10
CA ILE A 67 13.56 -3.16 17.45
C ILE A 67 13.79 -4.62 17.00
N PRO A 68 13.75 -5.60 17.92
CA PRO A 68 13.85 -7.02 17.56
C PRO A 68 12.83 -7.41 16.50
N GLY A 69 13.31 -7.93 15.37
CA GLY A 69 12.47 -8.32 14.23
C GLY A 69 11.91 -7.15 13.40
N GLY A 70 12.27 -5.89 13.70
CA GLY A 70 11.81 -4.72 12.95
C GLY A 70 12.19 -4.77 11.47
N VAL A 71 13.48 -5.04 11.18
CA VAL A 71 13.99 -5.18 9.80
C VAL A 71 13.26 -6.28 9.04
N LYS A 72 13.00 -7.43 9.69
CA LYS A 72 12.27 -8.54 9.07
C LYS A 72 10.89 -8.10 8.59
N TRP A 73 10.10 -7.46 9.44
CA TRP A 73 8.74 -7.03 9.08
C TRP A 73 8.73 -5.90 8.05
N ALA A 74 9.69 -4.99 8.11
CA ALA A 74 9.83 -3.94 7.10
C ALA A 74 10.23 -4.51 5.74
N ALA A 75 11.15 -5.48 5.70
CA ALA A 75 11.55 -6.17 4.48
C ALA A 75 10.40 -7.00 3.87
N ILE A 76 9.58 -7.68 4.69
CA ILE A 76 8.38 -8.37 4.21
C ILE A 76 7.40 -7.36 3.60
N THR A 77 7.16 -6.23 4.27
CA THR A 77 6.28 -5.17 3.74
C THR A 77 6.78 -4.64 2.41
N PHE A 78 8.10 -4.41 2.29
CA PHE A 78 8.74 -4.02 1.03
C PHE A 78 8.60 -5.09 -0.06
N GLY A 79 8.82 -6.37 0.25
CA GLY A 79 8.63 -7.45 -0.72
C GLY A 79 7.19 -7.55 -1.25
N VAL A 80 6.20 -7.40 -0.36
CA VAL A 80 4.77 -7.38 -0.75
C VAL A 80 4.45 -6.15 -1.62
N LEU A 81 5.06 -4.99 -1.35
CA LEU A 81 4.96 -3.82 -2.22
C LEU A 81 5.57 -4.07 -3.61
N VAL A 82 6.75 -4.68 -3.69
CA VAL A 82 7.37 -5.01 -4.99
C VAL A 82 6.44 -5.92 -5.80
N LEU A 83 5.87 -6.95 -5.16
CA LEU A 83 4.86 -7.80 -5.79
C LEU A 83 3.63 -6.99 -6.23
N GLN A 84 3.19 -6.01 -5.45
CA GLN A 84 2.07 -5.13 -5.79
C GLN A 84 2.31 -4.39 -7.11
N ILE A 85 3.49 -3.81 -7.26
CA ILE A 85 3.90 -3.05 -8.45
C ILE A 85 3.98 -3.97 -9.66
N VAL A 86 4.61 -5.14 -9.52
CA VAL A 86 4.67 -6.14 -10.60
C VAL A 86 3.28 -6.54 -11.06
N LEU A 87 2.36 -6.83 -10.14
CA LEU A 87 0.97 -7.18 -10.46
C LEU A 87 0.23 -6.01 -11.13
N ALA A 88 0.51 -4.77 -10.75
CA ALA A 88 -0.09 -3.58 -11.38
C ALA A 88 0.25 -3.53 -12.87
N TYR A 89 1.55 -3.55 -13.21
CA TYR A 89 2.00 -3.48 -14.59
C TYR A 89 1.61 -4.71 -15.41
N ALA A 90 1.61 -5.91 -14.81
CA ALA A 90 1.14 -7.13 -15.47
C ALA A 90 -0.36 -7.09 -15.79
N SER A 91 -1.15 -6.27 -15.08
CA SER A 91 -2.59 -6.15 -15.29
C SER A 91 -2.96 -5.34 -16.54
N PHE A 92 -2.08 -4.45 -17.04
CA PHE A 92 -2.37 -3.68 -18.25
C PHE A 92 -2.60 -4.59 -19.49
N PRO A 93 -1.72 -5.56 -19.80
CA PRO A 93 -1.97 -6.50 -20.89
C PRO A 93 -2.85 -7.69 -20.48
N VAL A 94 -2.96 -8.02 -19.19
CA VAL A 94 -3.72 -9.18 -18.70
C VAL A 94 -4.69 -8.75 -17.59
N PRO A 95 -5.87 -8.19 -17.92
CA PRO A 95 -6.75 -7.51 -16.97
C PRO A 95 -7.17 -8.35 -15.76
N ILE A 96 -7.32 -9.67 -15.92
CA ILE A 96 -7.71 -10.57 -14.82
C ILE A 96 -6.67 -10.60 -13.69
N LEU A 97 -5.39 -10.28 -13.97
CA LEU A 97 -4.36 -10.13 -12.93
C LEU A 97 -4.63 -8.94 -12.00
N GLY A 98 -5.51 -8.01 -12.39
CA GLY A 98 -5.98 -6.92 -11.54
C GLY A 98 -6.66 -7.41 -10.27
N VAL A 99 -7.25 -8.62 -10.29
CA VAL A 99 -7.80 -9.27 -9.10
C VAL A 99 -6.70 -9.63 -8.12
N LEU A 100 -5.58 -10.19 -8.61
CA LEU A 100 -4.42 -10.50 -7.77
C LEU A 100 -3.77 -9.23 -7.22
N HIS A 101 -3.69 -8.17 -8.03
CA HIS A 101 -3.24 -6.86 -7.59
C HIS A 101 -4.12 -6.32 -6.45
N ALA A 102 -5.45 -6.41 -6.56
CA ALA A 102 -6.37 -5.98 -5.49
C ALA A 102 -6.18 -6.80 -4.21
N ILE A 103 -6.08 -8.14 -4.33
CA ILE A 103 -5.82 -9.03 -3.18
C ILE A 103 -4.50 -8.68 -2.50
N ASN A 104 -3.43 -8.46 -3.28
CA ASN A 104 -2.13 -8.12 -2.72
C ASN A 104 -2.09 -6.71 -2.10
N ALA A 105 -2.96 -5.78 -2.52
CA ALA A 105 -3.12 -4.48 -1.85
C ALA A 105 -3.62 -4.66 -0.42
N PHE A 106 -4.63 -5.53 -0.22
CA PHE A 106 -5.12 -5.86 1.12
C PHE A 106 -4.07 -6.62 1.94
N ALA A 107 -3.29 -7.51 1.31
CA ALA A 107 -2.16 -8.16 1.96
C ALA A 107 -1.10 -7.14 2.41
N LEU A 108 -0.77 -6.14 1.59
CA LEU A 108 0.15 -5.05 1.95
C LEU A 108 -0.36 -4.27 3.16
N ALA A 109 -1.64 -3.90 3.17
CA ALA A 109 -2.26 -3.21 4.31
C ALA A 109 -2.22 -4.07 5.59
N ALA A 110 -2.51 -5.37 5.48
CA ALA A 110 -2.48 -6.31 6.60
C ALA A 110 -1.05 -6.49 7.15
N VAL A 111 -0.07 -6.76 6.27
CA VAL A 111 1.33 -6.93 6.64
C VAL A 111 1.90 -5.66 7.27
N ALA A 112 1.62 -4.48 6.72
CA ALA A 112 2.05 -3.22 7.31
C ALA A 112 1.43 -2.97 8.69
N SER A 113 0.19 -3.41 8.90
CA SER A 113 -0.49 -3.34 10.21
C SER A 113 0.10 -4.31 11.22
N LEU A 114 0.45 -5.53 10.78
CA LEU A 114 1.17 -6.51 11.59
C LEU A 114 2.56 -6.01 11.96
N ALA A 115 3.32 -5.43 11.03
CA ALA A 115 4.62 -4.83 11.29
C ALA A 115 4.54 -3.77 12.41
N MET A 116 3.53 -2.89 12.35
CA MET A 116 3.26 -1.91 13.40
C MET A 116 2.93 -2.56 14.75
N ARG A 117 2.07 -3.58 14.78
CA ARG A 117 1.72 -4.31 16.01
C ARG A 117 2.96 -4.95 16.64
N GLN A 118 3.79 -5.61 15.83
CA GLN A 118 5.00 -6.28 16.32
C GLN A 118 6.02 -5.28 16.85
N ALA A 119 6.19 -4.13 16.20
CA ALA A 119 7.05 -3.06 16.71
C ALA A 119 6.57 -2.52 18.07
N ARG A 120 5.25 -2.36 18.26
CA ARG A 120 4.67 -1.94 19.54
C ARG A 120 4.91 -2.98 20.65
N LEU A 121 4.66 -4.25 20.37
CA LEU A 121 4.87 -5.32 21.34
C LEU A 121 6.34 -5.42 21.79
N ALA A 122 7.27 -5.37 20.83
CA ALA A 122 8.70 -5.42 21.13
C ALA A 122 9.18 -4.20 21.94
N GLY A 123 8.65 -3.00 21.65
CA GLY A 123 8.94 -1.80 22.43
C GLY A 123 8.44 -1.87 23.86
N SER A 124 7.23 -2.41 24.08
CA SER A 124 6.68 -2.61 25.43
C SER A 124 7.54 -3.55 26.27
N THR A 125 8.04 -4.66 25.69
CA THR A 125 8.90 -5.62 26.37
C THR A 125 10.24 -4.98 26.78
N GLN A 126 10.86 -4.19 25.90
CA GLN A 126 12.11 -3.48 26.24
C GLN A 126 11.92 -2.52 27.42
N ALA A 127 10.82 -1.76 27.45
CA ALA A 127 10.53 -0.82 28.54
C ALA A 127 10.29 -1.49 29.90
N SER A 128 9.83 -2.76 29.92
CA SER A 128 9.54 -3.52 31.14
C SER A 128 10.71 -4.29 31.74
N THR A 129 11.89 -4.28 31.12
CA THR A 129 13.06 -5.03 31.61
C THR A 129 13.72 -4.27 32.77
N PRO A 130 13.78 -4.82 34.01
CA PRO A 130 14.41 -4.14 35.15
C PRO A 130 15.90 -3.91 34.91
N VAL A 131 16.41 -2.73 35.28
CA VAL A 131 17.86 -2.46 35.28
C VAL A 131 18.49 -3.33 36.37
N PRO A 132 19.46 -4.21 36.04
CA PRO A 132 20.17 -4.98 37.04
C PRO A 132 20.94 -4.04 37.98
N ALA A 133 20.80 -4.29 39.29
CA ALA A 133 21.42 -3.51 40.37
C ALA A 133 22.94 -3.68 40.42
#